data_AF-A0A520EXJ3-F1
#
_entry.id   AF-A0A520EXJ3-F1
#
_cell.length_a   1.000
_cell.length_b   1.000
_cell.length_c   1.000
_cell.angle_alpha   90.00
_cell.angle_beta   90.00
_cell.angle_gamma   90.00
#
_symmetry.space_group_name_H-M   'P 1'
#
loop_
_entity.id
_entity.type
_entity.pdbx_description
1 polymer ?
#
loop_
_entity_poly.entity_id
_entity_poly.type
_entity_poly.pdbx_seq_one_letter_code
_entity_poly.pdbx_strand_id
1 'polypeptide(L)'
;GVTVTVTASLGGKTYDSFSLDVVGSRRTLVGEIERRPIPRLVDTDDFPPETSVPLYPLADQIADKICALYEVHGVAGAASGRFRDLVDLLLVSMFLPIDLASTVDAVERERRVRGLPALPATLVSPGPAWETQWGKAARNSPLTADLYDLDAALAAAGRCYDRILGSLPTARELAVWSHERSAWETTERNVIRVEEIE
;
A
#
# COMPACT_ATOMS: atom_id res chain seq x y z
N GLY A 1 -15.15 -2.41 -11.09
CA GLY A 1 -15.17 -3.72 -10.43
C GLY A 1 -16.59 -4.21 -10.37
N VAL A 2 -16.79 -5.46 -9.97
CA VAL A 2 -18.10 -5.99 -9.60
C VAL A 2 -18.05 -6.39 -8.12
N THR A 3 -19.04 -5.97 -7.35
CA THR A 3 -19.20 -6.43 -5.97
C THR A 3 -20.04 -7.70 -6.00
N VAL A 4 -19.52 -8.79 -5.45
CA VAL A 4 -20.18 -10.09 -5.34
C VAL A 4 -20.44 -10.36 -3.87
N THR A 5 -21.66 -10.74 -3.51
CA THR A 5 -21.97 -11.19 -2.15
C THR A 5 -21.68 -12.68 -2.03
N VAL A 6 -20.87 -13.05 -1.06
CA VAL A 6 -20.58 -14.43 -0.69
C VAL A 6 -21.38 -14.77 0.56
N THR A 7 -22.15 -15.85 0.48
CA THR A 7 -22.85 -16.42 1.63
C THR A 7 -22.09 -17.66 2.08
N ALA A 8 -21.52 -17.62 3.29
CA ALA A 8 -20.89 -18.76 3.93
C ALA A 8 -21.94 -19.55 4.73
N SER A 9 -22.00 -20.87 4.54
CA SER A 9 -22.94 -21.75 5.23
C SER A 9 -22.20 -22.85 5.99
N LEU A 10 -22.72 -23.22 7.16
CA LEU A 10 -22.24 -24.34 7.96
C LEU A 10 -23.39 -25.33 8.17
N GLY A 11 -23.27 -26.53 7.60
CA GLY A 11 -24.38 -27.47 7.48
C GLY A 11 -25.52 -26.86 6.65
N GLY A 12 -26.75 -26.92 7.18
CA GLY A 12 -27.94 -26.36 6.51
C GLY A 12 -28.25 -24.89 6.82
N LYS A 13 -27.38 -24.18 7.55
CA LYS A 13 -27.63 -22.79 7.98
C LYS A 13 -26.59 -21.84 7.38
N THR A 14 -27.02 -20.63 7.04
CA THR A 14 -26.11 -19.52 6.76
C THR A 14 -25.35 -19.17 8.03
N TYR A 15 -24.03 -19.20 7.94
CA TYR A 15 -23.12 -18.78 9.00
C TYR A 15 -22.82 -17.28 8.91
N ASP A 16 -22.47 -16.80 7.70
CA ASP A 16 -22.13 -15.39 7.47
C ASP A 16 -22.42 -14.97 6.02
N SER A 17 -22.45 -13.66 5.77
CA SER A 17 -22.54 -13.09 4.44
C SER A 17 -21.70 -11.82 4.34
N PHE A 18 -20.81 -11.78 3.35
CA PHE A 18 -19.88 -10.66 3.15
C PHE A 18 -19.71 -10.34 1.66
N SER A 19 -19.23 -9.13 1.36
CA SER A 19 -19.01 -8.68 -0.01
C SER A 19 -17.55 -8.85 -0.42
N LEU A 20 -17.34 -9.25 -1.69
CA LEU A 20 -16.06 -9.29 -2.37
C LEU A 20 -16.09 -8.33 -3.55
N ASP A 21 -15.16 -7.38 -3.59
CA ASP A 21 -14.95 -6.51 -4.74
C ASP A 21 -13.97 -7.15 -5.72
N VAL A 22 -14.45 -7.50 -6.92
CA VAL A 22 -13.66 -8.13 -7.97
C VAL A 22 -13.34 -7.11 -9.06
N VAL A 23 -12.05 -6.84 -9.27
CA VAL A 23 -11.58 -5.96 -10.34
C VAL A 23 -11.24 -6.80 -11.57
N GLY A 24 -12.02 -6.65 -12.64
CA GLY A 24 -11.91 -7.47 -13.84
C GLY A 24 -10.83 -7.04 -14.84
N SER A 25 -10.23 -5.86 -14.69
CA SER A 25 -9.14 -5.43 -15.57
C SER A 25 -7.85 -6.14 -15.18
N ARG A 26 -7.27 -6.93 -16.11
CA ARG A 26 -5.92 -7.46 -15.95
C ARG A 26 -4.95 -6.28 -15.90
N ARG A 27 -4.55 -5.89 -14.70
CA ARG A 27 -3.43 -4.99 -14.48
C ARG A 27 -2.16 -5.83 -14.43
N THR A 28 -1.16 -5.47 -15.22
CA THR A 28 0.19 -6.02 -15.04
C THR A 28 0.67 -5.61 -13.66
N LEU A 29 0.92 -6.59 -12.80
CA LEU A 29 1.48 -6.36 -11.48
C LEU A 29 2.96 -5.99 -11.63
N VAL A 30 3.43 -5.05 -10.80
CA VAL A 30 4.84 -4.64 -10.81
C VAL A 30 5.61 -5.38 -9.71
N GLY A 31 5.06 -5.40 -8.51
CA GLY A 31 5.68 -6.08 -7.38
C GLY A 31 5.54 -7.61 -7.46
N GLU A 32 6.30 -8.29 -6.62
CA GLU A 32 6.21 -9.73 -6.46
C GLU A 32 4.92 -10.13 -5.72
N ILE A 33 4.25 -11.18 -6.20
CA ILE A 33 3.14 -11.80 -5.48
C ILE A 33 3.71 -12.61 -4.32
N GLU A 34 3.58 -12.07 -3.11
CA GLU A 34 3.86 -12.81 -1.90
C GLU A 34 2.77 -13.86 -1.63
N ARG A 35 3.16 -15.02 -1.09
CA ARG A 35 2.21 -15.98 -0.52
C ARG A 35 2.34 -16.01 0.99
N ARG A 36 1.23 -15.75 1.70
CA ARG A 36 1.17 -15.82 3.16
C ARG A 36 0.33 -17.01 3.62
N PRO A 37 0.75 -17.74 4.67
CA PRO A 37 -0.07 -18.79 5.25
C PRO A 37 -1.34 -18.18 5.87
N ILE A 38 -2.47 -18.86 5.71
CA ILE A 38 -3.67 -18.56 6.50
C ILE A 38 -3.56 -19.37 7.80
N PRO A 39 -3.56 -18.72 8.97
CA PRO A 39 -3.56 -19.45 10.24
C PRO A 39 -4.82 -20.31 10.36
N ARG A 40 -4.66 -21.57 10.75
CA ARG A 40 -5.81 -22.44 11.06
C ARG A 40 -6.49 -21.93 12.32
N LEU A 41 -7.66 -21.33 12.16
CA LEU A 41 -8.52 -20.88 13.27
C LEU A 41 -9.32 -22.03 13.89
N VAL A 42 -9.57 -23.11 13.14
CA VAL A 42 -10.34 -24.28 13.56
C VAL A 42 -9.60 -25.55 13.16
N ASP A 43 -9.28 -26.39 14.15
CA ASP A 43 -8.59 -27.66 13.95
C ASP A 43 -9.60 -28.82 13.80
N THR A 44 -10.22 -28.91 12.63
CA THR A 44 -11.07 -30.05 12.25
C THR A 44 -10.65 -30.61 10.89
N ASP A 45 -10.98 -31.88 10.64
CA ASP A 45 -10.75 -32.56 9.36
C ASP A 45 -11.62 -32.02 8.21
N ASP A 46 -12.62 -31.18 8.54
CA ASP A 46 -13.54 -30.57 7.57
C ASP A 46 -12.88 -29.47 6.72
N PHE A 47 -11.72 -28.95 7.16
CA PHE A 47 -10.98 -27.90 6.46
C PHE A 47 -9.69 -28.44 5.85
N PRO A 48 -9.33 -27.99 4.63
CA PRO A 48 -8.07 -28.38 4.01
C PRO A 48 -6.87 -27.97 4.90
N PRO A 49 -5.71 -28.63 4.75
CA PRO A 49 -4.50 -28.32 5.53
C PRO A 49 -4.08 -26.85 5.36
N GLU A 50 -3.12 -26.41 6.18
CA GLU A 50 -2.54 -25.07 6.09
C GLU A 50 -2.29 -24.68 4.63
N THR A 51 -2.97 -23.62 4.20
CA THR A 51 -2.90 -23.12 2.83
C THR A 51 -2.27 -21.74 2.84
N SER A 52 -1.69 -21.35 1.71
CA SER A 52 -1.19 -20.00 1.50
C SER A 52 -2.05 -19.28 0.47
N VAL A 53 -2.33 -18.00 0.75
CA VAL A 53 -3.00 -17.11 -0.20
C VAL A 53 -2.00 -16.19 -0.87
N PRO A 54 -2.11 -16.00 -2.20
CA PRO A 54 -1.37 -14.94 -2.87
C PRO A 54 -1.92 -13.59 -2.40
N LEU A 55 -1.01 -12.69 -2.05
CA LEU A 55 -1.33 -11.31 -1.73
C LEU A 55 -1.12 -10.45 -2.97
N TYR A 56 -1.94 -9.41 -3.07
CA TYR A 56 -1.67 -8.33 -4.02
C TYR A 56 -0.32 -7.70 -3.66
N PRO A 57 0.60 -7.46 -4.61
CA PRO A 57 1.95 -7.06 -4.26
C PRO A 57 2.01 -5.76 -3.46
N LEU A 58 2.95 -5.67 -2.52
CA LEU A 58 3.06 -4.51 -1.63
C LEU A 58 3.34 -3.21 -2.40
N ALA A 59 4.21 -3.26 -3.41
CA ALA A 59 4.50 -2.13 -4.28
C ALA A 59 3.22 -1.59 -4.97
N ASP A 60 2.41 -2.48 -5.53
CA ASP A 60 1.14 -2.12 -6.18
C ASP A 60 0.09 -1.63 -5.16
N GLN A 61 0.05 -2.19 -3.95
CA GLN A 61 -0.80 -1.68 -2.86
C GLN A 61 -0.45 -0.25 -2.45
N ILE A 62 0.84 0.06 -2.32
CA ILE A 62 1.33 1.40 -2.00
C ILE A 62 1.00 2.37 -3.12
N ALA A 63 1.24 1.95 -4.38
CA ALA A 63 0.92 2.74 -5.56
C ALA A 63 -0.57 3.09 -5.62
N ASP A 64 -1.44 2.11 -5.39
CA ASP A 64 -2.88 2.33 -5.39
C ASP A 64 -3.32 3.34 -4.32
N LYS A 65 -2.70 3.31 -3.13
CA LYS A 65 -2.98 4.24 -2.03
C LYS A 65 -2.47 5.63 -2.36
N ILE A 66 -1.19 5.78 -2.71
CA ILE A 66 -0.59 7.09 -3.05
C ILE A 66 -1.36 7.76 -4.20
N CYS A 67 -1.65 7.03 -5.27
CA CYS A 67 -2.40 7.60 -6.39
C CYS A 67 -3.84 7.94 -5.99
N ALA A 68 -4.49 7.15 -5.13
CA ALA A 68 -5.83 7.46 -4.63
C ALA A 68 -5.86 8.70 -3.72
N LEU A 69 -4.80 8.99 -2.95
CA LEU A 69 -4.72 10.21 -2.15
C LEU A 69 -4.78 11.47 -3.03
N TYR A 70 -4.15 11.45 -4.20
CA TYR A 70 -4.01 12.64 -5.07
C TYR A 70 -4.93 12.63 -6.29
N GLU A 71 -5.84 11.66 -6.36
CA GLU A 71 -6.87 11.65 -7.38
C GLU A 71 -7.91 12.74 -7.10
N VAL A 72 -8.23 13.53 -8.13
CA VAL A 72 -9.26 14.57 -8.06
C VAL A 72 -10.53 14.09 -8.74
N HIS A 73 -11.68 14.44 -8.17
CA HIS A 73 -12.97 13.95 -8.62
C HIS A 73 -13.91 15.07 -9.08
N GLY A 74 -14.66 14.80 -10.15
CA GLY A 74 -15.64 15.71 -10.71
C GLY A 74 -15.05 16.94 -11.41
N VAL A 75 -15.92 17.73 -12.02
CA VAL A 75 -15.53 18.90 -12.84
C VAL A 75 -14.85 19.99 -12.02
N ALA A 76 -15.19 20.10 -10.74
CA ALA A 76 -14.61 21.08 -9.82
C ALA A 76 -13.25 20.64 -9.22
N GLY A 77 -12.75 19.44 -9.54
CA GLY A 77 -11.46 18.95 -9.06
C GLY A 77 -11.42 18.73 -7.55
N ALA A 78 -12.48 18.15 -6.97
CA ALA A 78 -12.56 17.92 -5.53
C ALA A 78 -11.44 16.97 -5.09
N ALA A 79 -10.73 17.36 -4.01
CA ALA A 79 -9.68 16.54 -3.41
C ALA A 79 -10.23 15.19 -2.93
N SER A 80 -9.36 14.18 -2.94
CA SER A 80 -9.67 12.83 -2.48
C SER A 80 -10.18 12.80 -1.04
N GLY A 81 -11.20 11.99 -0.75
CA GLY A 81 -11.69 11.70 0.61
C GLY A 81 -11.07 10.45 1.23
N ARG A 82 -9.92 10.00 0.71
CA ARG A 82 -9.30 8.70 1.02
C ARG A 82 -8.46 8.72 2.30
N PHE A 83 -9.02 9.19 3.41
CA PHE A 83 -8.31 9.26 4.70
C PHE A 83 -7.74 7.91 5.13
N ARG A 84 -8.48 6.81 4.91
CA ARG A 84 -8.01 5.46 5.26
C ARG A 84 -6.77 5.02 4.47
N ASP A 85 -6.55 5.54 3.27
CA ASP A 85 -5.36 5.20 2.50
C ASP A 85 -4.09 5.80 3.16
N LEU A 86 -4.17 6.96 3.84
CA LEU A 86 -3.06 7.47 4.65
C LEU A 86 -2.83 6.62 5.92
N VAL A 87 -3.89 6.13 6.56
CA VAL A 87 -3.78 5.19 7.68
C VAL A 87 -3.04 3.93 7.24
N ASP A 88 -3.45 3.36 6.10
CA ASP A 88 -2.82 2.14 5.61
C ASP A 88 -1.35 2.35 5.23
N LEU A 89 -1.01 3.49 4.61
CA LEU A 89 0.39 3.86 4.32
C LEU A 89 1.21 3.98 5.61
N LEU A 90 0.66 4.59 6.66
CA LEU A 90 1.31 4.64 7.97
C LEU A 90 1.54 3.23 8.54
N LEU A 91 0.55 2.35 8.50
CA LEU A 91 0.69 0.98 8.99
C LEU A 91 1.69 0.18 8.16
N VAL A 92 1.68 0.34 6.84
CA VAL A 92 2.64 -0.32 5.94
C VAL A 92 4.07 0.10 6.29
N SER A 93 4.35 1.40 6.43
CA SER A 93 5.71 1.87 6.77
C SER A 93 6.14 1.50 8.19
N MET A 94 5.20 1.30 9.12
CA MET A 94 5.49 0.86 10.49
C MET A 94 5.82 -0.62 10.61
N PHE A 95 5.33 -1.47 9.71
CA PHE A 95 5.38 -2.93 9.90
C PHE A 95 6.01 -3.71 8.75
N LEU A 96 6.23 -3.11 7.58
CA LEU A 96 6.68 -3.85 6.40
C LEU A 96 7.96 -3.26 5.81
N PRO A 97 8.90 -4.10 5.34
CA PRO A 97 9.97 -3.64 4.48
C PRO A 97 9.41 -3.24 3.11
N ILE A 98 9.99 -2.20 2.49
CA ILE A 98 9.52 -1.68 1.20
C ILE A 98 10.72 -1.53 0.27
N ASP A 99 10.69 -2.23 -0.87
CA ASP A 99 11.70 -2.07 -1.91
C ASP A 99 11.44 -0.78 -2.71
N LEU A 100 12.46 0.09 -2.80
CA LEU A 100 12.33 1.40 -3.42
C LEU A 100 12.04 1.28 -4.92
N ALA A 101 12.79 0.46 -5.64
CA ALA A 101 12.75 0.42 -7.10
C ALA A 101 11.40 -0.08 -7.61
N SER A 102 10.95 -1.23 -7.11
CA SER A 102 9.66 -1.80 -7.48
C SER A 102 8.48 -0.91 -7.08
N THR A 103 8.57 -0.22 -5.94
CA THR A 103 7.52 0.71 -5.50
C THR A 103 7.47 1.97 -6.35
N VAL A 104 8.62 2.54 -6.75
CA VAL A 104 8.66 3.68 -7.67
C VAL A 104 8.06 3.32 -9.03
N ASP A 105 8.42 2.15 -9.58
CA ASP A 105 7.88 1.66 -10.85
C ASP A 105 6.36 1.42 -10.75
N ALA A 106 5.88 0.88 -9.64
CA ALA A 106 4.45 0.66 -9.39
C ALA A 106 3.68 1.99 -9.31
N VAL A 107 4.21 2.98 -8.57
CA VAL A 107 3.60 4.31 -8.42
C VAL A 107 3.55 5.03 -9.77
N GLU A 108 4.63 5.04 -10.53
CA GLU A 108 4.66 5.68 -11.85
C GLU A 108 3.69 5.00 -12.83
N ARG A 109 3.60 3.67 -12.79
CA ARG A 109 2.64 2.92 -13.61
C ARG A 109 1.21 3.26 -13.23
N GLU A 110 0.86 3.22 -11.94
CA GLU A 110 -0.52 3.50 -11.50
C GLU A 110 -0.91 4.95 -11.76
N ARG A 111 0.02 5.91 -11.57
CA ARG A 111 -0.15 7.31 -11.94
C ARG A 111 -0.57 7.45 -13.41
N ARG A 112 0.12 6.75 -14.32
CA ARG A 112 -0.20 6.73 -15.75
C ARG A 112 -1.54 6.07 -16.04
N VAL A 113 -1.81 4.93 -15.42
CA VAL A 113 -3.08 4.19 -15.59
C VAL A 113 -4.27 5.03 -15.17
N ARG A 114 -4.14 5.83 -14.10
CA ARG A 114 -5.18 6.75 -13.62
C ARG A 114 -5.19 8.10 -14.33
N GLY A 115 -4.24 8.35 -15.23
CA GLY A 115 -4.15 9.63 -15.96
C GLY A 115 -3.82 10.83 -15.06
N LEU A 116 -3.16 10.60 -13.92
CA LEU A 116 -2.77 11.69 -13.02
C LEU A 116 -1.60 12.47 -13.65
N PRO A 117 -1.73 13.80 -13.88
CA PRO A 117 -0.71 14.57 -14.60
C PRO A 117 0.62 14.63 -13.83
N ALA A 118 0.54 14.76 -12.51
CA ALA A 118 1.69 14.76 -11.61
C ALA A 118 1.28 14.24 -10.21
N LEU A 119 2.27 13.79 -9.46
CA LEU A 119 2.19 13.56 -8.02
C LEU A 119 3.06 14.61 -7.31
N PRO A 120 2.78 14.97 -6.06
CA PRO A 120 3.65 15.87 -5.31
C PRO A 120 5.01 15.21 -5.05
N ALA A 121 6.05 16.02 -4.85
CA ALA A 121 7.41 15.54 -4.57
C ALA A 121 7.55 14.96 -3.14
N THR A 122 6.64 15.33 -2.24
CA THR A 122 6.55 14.86 -0.85
C THR A 122 5.09 14.61 -0.50
N LEU A 123 4.84 13.84 0.55
CA LEU A 123 3.50 13.67 1.09
C LEU A 123 3.02 14.99 1.70
N VAL A 124 1.98 15.54 1.09
CA VAL A 124 1.28 16.74 1.54
C VAL A 124 -0.22 16.46 1.59
N SER A 125 -0.94 17.28 2.36
CA SER A 125 -2.40 17.23 2.42
C SER A 125 -3.01 17.34 1.01
N PRO A 126 -3.86 16.39 0.59
CA PRO A 126 -4.53 16.47 -0.72
C PRO A 126 -5.50 17.65 -0.86
N GLY A 127 -5.95 18.23 0.25
CA GLY A 127 -6.82 19.41 0.23
C GLY A 127 -7.33 19.82 1.62
N PRO A 128 -7.96 21.01 1.72
CA PRO A 128 -8.32 21.63 3.00
C PRO A 128 -9.30 20.80 3.85
N ALA A 129 -10.12 19.95 3.21
CA ALA A 129 -11.03 19.05 3.91
C ALA A 129 -10.30 18.06 4.84
N TRP A 130 -9.03 17.74 4.56
CA TRP A 130 -8.24 16.82 5.37
C TRP A 130 -7.92 17.37 6.75
N GLU A 131 -7.64 18.66 6.88
CA GLU A 131 -7.31 19.29 8.17
C GLU A 131 -8.44 19.10 9.19
N THR A 132 -9.69 19.13 8.72
CA THR A 132 -10.87 19.02 9.59
C THR A 132 -11.36 17.58 9.78
N GLN A 133 -11.07 16.68 8.83
CA GLN A 133 -11.64 15.32 8.82
C GLN A 133 -10.65 14.23 9.26
N TRP A 134 -9.34 14.46 9.09
CA TRP A 134 -8.30 13.47 9.40
C TRP A 134 -8.40 12.94 10.82
N GLY A 135 -8.47 13.83 11.82
CA GLY A 135 -8.46 13.40 13.23
C GLY A 135 -9.62 12.46 13.58
N LYS A 136 -10.78 12.57 12.92
CA LYS A 136 -11.89 11.62 13.08
C LYS A 136 -11.58 10.28 12.43
N ALA A 137 -10.99 10.27 11.24
CA ALA A 137 -10.59 9.04 10.56
C ALA A 137 -9.50 8.29 11.33
N ALA A 138 -8.46 9.00 11.78
CA ALA A 138 -7.35 8.45 12.55
C ALA A 138 -7.80 7.85 13.89
N ARG A 139 -8.70 8.53 14.63
CA ARG A 139 -9.28 8.00 15.88
C ARG A 139 -10.09 6.71 15.70
N ASN A 140 -10.62 6.46 14.51
CA ASN A 140 -11.38 5.25 14.19
C ASN A 140 -10.50 4.18 13.53
N SER A 141 -9.20 4.22 13.81
CA SER A 141 -8.20 3.30 13.25
C SER A 141 -7.26 2.79 14.35
N PRO A 142 -6.38 1.82 14.04
CA PRO A 142 -5.39 1.33 15.00
C PRO A 142 -4.25 2.32 15.35
N LEU A 143 -4.23 3.51 14.76
CA LEU A 143 -3.18 4.49 15.00
C LEU A 143 -3.20 5.03 16.44
N THR A 144 -2.03 5.39 16.93
CA THR A 144 -1.85 6.04 18.24
C THR A 144 -2.13 7.53 18.19
N ALA A 145 -2.36 8.14 19.36
CA ALA A 145 -2.87 9.50 19.46
C ALA A 145 -1.92 10.58 18.91
N ASP A 146 -0.61 10.30 18.85
CA ASP A 146 0.41 11.15 18.22
C ASP A 146 0.23 11.30 16.71
N LEU A 147 -0.53 10.40 16.06
CA LEU A 147 -0.83 10.45 14.63
C LEU A 147 -2.25 10.98 14.34
N TYR A 148 -2.98 11.47 15.34
CA TYR A 148 -4.32 12.05 15.14
C TYR A 148 -4.28 13.47 14.57
N ASP A 149 -3.12 14.13 14.67
CA ASP A 149 -2.83 15.36 13.97
C ASP A 149 -2.39 15.07 12.52
N LEU A 150 -2.86 15.87 11.56
CA LEU A 150 -2.62 15.61 10.14
C LEU A 150 -1.16 15.87 9.78
N ASP A 151 -0.56 16.95 10.30
CA ASP A 151 0.82 17.29 9.98
C ASP A 151 1.78 16.26 10.57
N ALA A 152 1.51 15.81 11.80
CA ALA A 152 2.26 14.70 12.41
C ALA A 152 2.14 13.40 11.59
N ALA A 153 0.94 13.07 11.11
CA ALA A 153 0.70 11.89 10.28
C ALA A 153 1.42 11.98 8.92
N LEU A 154 1.32 13.12 8.22
CA LEU A 154 2.00 13.35 6.96
C LEU A 154 3.52 13.33 7.12
N ALA A 155 4.06 13.96 8.18
CA ALA A 155 5.48 13.92 8.48
C ALA A 155 5.97 12.50 8.79
N ALA A 156 5.16 11.71 9.51
CA ALA A 156 5.50 10.33 9.83
C ALA A 156 5.50 9.43 8.58
N ALA A 157 4.49 9.54 7.73
CA ALA A 157 4.44 8.84 6.45
C ALA A 157 5.55 9.31 5.49
N GLY A 158 5.84 10.61 5.46
CA GLY A 158 6.83 11.25 4.59
C GLY A 158 8.24 10.70 4.78
N ARG A 159 8.62 10.31 6.01
CA ARG A 159 9.92 9.64 6.27
C ARG A 159 10.20 8.47 5.34
N CYS A 160 9.16 7.71 4.98
CA CYS A 160 9.24 6.64 4.00
C CYS A 160 8.94 7.16 2.60
N TYR A 161 7.74 7.69 2.38
CA TYR A 161 7.18 7.88 1.05
C TYR A 161 7.72 9.08 0.28
N ASP A 162 8.34 10.07 0.95
CA ASP A 162 8.98 11.20 0.25
C ASP A 162 10.14 10.73 -0.62
N ARG A 163 10.89 9.69 -0.20
CA ARG A 163 11.95 9.11 -1.04
C ARG A 163 11.37 8.42 -2.28
N ILE A 164 10.22 7.77 -2.16
CA ILE A 164 9.52 7.13 -3.29
C ILE A 164 9.04 8.22 -4.26
N LEU A 165 8.32 9.23 -3.77
CA LEU A 165 7.79 10.33 -4.57
C LEU A 165 8.89 11.14 -5.26
N GLY A 166 9.95 11.49 -4.52
CA GLY A 166 11.12 12.20 -5.05
C GLY A 166 11.97 11.38 -6.01
N SER A 167 11.77 10.06 -6.09
CA SER A 167 12.47 9.17 -7.02
C SER A 167 11.69 8.91 -8.31
N LEU A 168 10.46 9.43 -8.46
CA LEU A 168 9.70 9.29 -9.70
C LEU A 168 10.42 10.00 -10.88
N PRO A 169 10.34 9.46 -12.11
CA PRO A 169 9.59 8.27 -12.51
C PRO A 169 10.35 6.94 -12.30
N THR A 170 11.62 6.97 -11.91
CA THR A 170 12.47 5.77 -11.81
C THR A 170 13.53 5.96 -10.74
N ALA A 171 13.66 4.99 -9.83
CA ALA A 171 14.68 4.99 -8.80
C ALA A 171 16.08 4.85 -9.40
N ARG A 172 17.01 5.71 -8.98
CA ARG A 172 18.42 5.66 -9.41
C ARG A 172 19.29 4.78 -8.51
N GLU A 173 18.79 4.48 -7.33
CA GLU A 173 19.49 3.73 -6.29
C GLU A 173 18.62 2.56 -5.85
N LEU A 174 19.26 1.50 -5.38
CA LEU A 174 18.58 0.38 -4.73
C LEU A 174 18.58 0.65 -3.23
N ALA A 175 17.40 0.62 -2.62
CA ALA A 175 17.25 0.78 -1.19
C ALA A 175 16.02 0.04 -0.70
N VAL A 176 16.05 -0.39 0.55
CA VAL A 176 14.91 -1.00 1.24
C VAL A 176 14.57 -0.16 2.46
N TRP A 177 13.29 0.16 2.64
CA TRP A 177 12.80 0.76 3.85
C TRP A 177 12.85 -0.26 4.98
N SER A 178 13.54 0.10 6.06
CA SER A 178 13.57 -0.66 7.30
C SER A 178 12.54 -0.07 8.26
N HIS A 179 11.42 -0.77 8.42
CA HIS A 179 10.35 -0.34 9.32
C HIS A 179 10.82 -0.30 10.79
N GLU A 180 11.65 -1.25 11.21
CA GLU A 180 12.25 -1.30 12.56
C GLU A 180 13.09 -0.05 12.87
N ARG A 181 13.86 0.43 11.88
CA ARG A 181 14.72 1.62 12.02
C ARG A 181 14.02 2.91 11.60
N SER A 182 12.85 2.82 11.00
CA SER A 182 12.17 3.93 10.32
C SER A 182 13.11 4.72 9.40
N ALA A 183 13.91 3.99 8.60
CA ALA A 183 14.92 4.57 7.72
C ALA A 183 15.13 3.74 6.45
N TRP A 184 15.60 4.40 5.39
CA TRP A 184 16.01 3.73 4.15
C TRP A 184 17.44 3.23 4.24
N GLU A 185 17.65 1.96 3.88
CA GLU A 185 18.95 1.31 3.84
C GLU A 185 19.34 1.08 2.37
N THR A 186 20.45 1.70 1.94
CA THR A 186 20.96 1.52 0.59
C THR A 186 21.57 0.14 0.44
N THR A 187 21.20 -0.58 -0.62
CA THR A 187 21.80 -1.87 -0.93
C THR A 187 23.06 -1.63 -1.77
N GLU A 188 24.24 -1.82 -1.20
CA GLU A 188 25.48 -1.81 -1.97
C GLU A 188 25.47 -2.99 -2.95
N ARG A 189 25.67 -2.72 -4.25
CA ARG A 189 25.91 -3.79 -5.22
C ARG A 189 27.25 -4.42 -4.87
N ASN A 190 27.22 -5.64 -4.36
CA ASN A 190 28.43 -6.45 -4.26
C ASN A 190 28.82 -6.84 -5.70
N VAL A 191 29.66 -6.01 -6.33
CA VAL A 191 30.26 -6.33 -7.64
C VAL A 191 31.25 -7.44 -7.38
N ILE A 192 30.83 -8.69 -7.59
CA ILE A 192 31.77 -9.81 -7.69
C ILE A 192 32.66 -9.49 -8.89
N ARG A 193 33.88 -9.02 -8.63
CA ARG A 193 34.95 -9.06 -9.60
C ARG A 193 35.20 -10.54 -9.91
N VAL A 194 34.80 -10.96 -11.09
CA VAL A 194 35.38 -12.14 -11.72
C VAL A 194 36.77 -11.70 -12.17
N GLU A 195 37.75 -11.75 -11.27
CA GLU A 195 39.15 -11.71 -11.67
C GLU A 195 39.49 -13.07 -12.27
N GLU A 196 39.90 -13.00 -13.53
CA GLU A 196 40.48 -13.99 -14.43
C GLU A 196 41.03 -15.27 -13.76
N ILE A 197 40.51 -16.42 -14.21
CA ILE A 197 41.24 -17.69 -14.17
C ILE A 197 41.97 -17.78 -15.52
N GLU A 198 43.25 -17.44 -15.53
CA GLU A 198 44.25 -18.02 -16.43
C GLU A 198 45.04 -19.10 -15.68
#